data_AF-A0A9W3DIL1-F1
#
_entry.id   AF-A0A9W3DIL1-F1
#
_cell.length_a   1.000
_cell.length_b   1.000
_cell.length_c   1.000
_cell.angle_alpha   90.00
_cell.angle_beta   90.00
_cell.angle_gamma   90.00
#
_symmetry.space_group_name_H-M   'P 1'
#
loop_
_entity.id
_entity.type
_entity.pdbx_description
1 polymer ?
#
loop_
_entity_poly.entity_id
_entity_poly.type
_entity_poly.pdbx_seq_one_letter_code
_entity_poly.pdbx_strand_id
1 'polypeptide(L)'
;MKHSIPVAETCVRELAAYFLEYQGFSGVPPTALVSISHVPFHVNDAFSSMPYKVSSLQRFMCLDFDAGELGPGSFTVASVHPIGILDVRVLNLDRHAGNMLVKRCEQDKGVGTAELVPIDHGLCLP
;
A
#
# COMPACT_ATOMS: atom_id res chain seq x y z
N MET A 1 14.05 2.89 -13.69
CA MET A 1 13.95 3.90 -12.61
C MET A 1 13.01 4.99 -13.11
N LYS A 2 11.93 5.32 -12.38
CA LYS A 2 10.98 6.35 -12.82
C LYS A 2 11.61 7.72 -12.56
N HIS A 3 11.98 8.45 -13.62
CA HIS A 3 12.72 9.71 -13.53
C HIS A 3 11.98 10.84 -12.80
N SER A 4 10.67 10.69 -12.65
CA SER A 4 9.79 11.68 -12.01
C SER A 4 9.69 11.57 -10.49
N ILE A 5 10.33 10.57 -9.85
CA ILE A 5 10.22 10.37 -8.39
C ILE A 5 11.60 10.54 -7.73
N PRO A 6 11.77 11.51 -6.81
CA PRO A 6 12.96 11.66 -6.00
C PRO A 6 13.32 10.37 -5.26
N VAL A 7 14.62 10.03 -5.26
CA VAL A 7 15.14 8.83 -4.60
C VAL A 7 15.08 8.99 -3.08
N ALA A 8 14.85 7.88 -2.37
CA ALA A 8 14.91 7.78 -0.90
C ALA A 8 13.77 8.44 -0.10
N GLU A 9 12.67 8.79 -0.74
CA GLU A 9 11.50 9.38 -0.07
C GLU A 9 10.23 8.49 -0.13
N THR A 10 10.39 7.23 -0.50
CA THR A 10 9.31 6.25 -0.63
C THR A 10 8.52 6.08 0.66
N CYS A 11 9.19 6.07 1.82
CA CYS A 11 8.53 5.94 3.13
C CYS A 11 7.56 7.09 3.46
N VAL A 12 7.89 8.32 3.03
CA VAL A 12 7.03 9.49 3.24
C VAL A 12 5.80 9.42 2.34
N ARG A 13 5.92 8.86 1.13
CA ARG A 13 4.80 8.65 0.20
C ARG A 13 3.80 7.61 0.70
N GLU A 14 4.30 6.53 1.29
CA GLU A 14 3.42 5.54 1.95
C GLU A 14 2.59 6.18 3.06
N LEU A 15 3.23 7.00 3.91
CA LEU A 15 2.53 7.74 4.95
C LEU A 15 1.55 8.77 4.36
N ALA A 16 1.97 9.50 3.32
CA ALA A 16 1.13 10.49 2.66
C ALA A 16 -0.12 9.86 2.04
N ALA A 17 0.00 8.68 1.42
CA ALA A 17 -1.15 7.95 0.89
C ALA A 17 -2.18 7.63 1.98
N TYR A 18 -1.73 7.20 3.17
CA TYR A 18 -2.63 7.00 4.31
C TYR A 18 -3.25 8.31 4.84
N PHE A 19 -2.54 9.44 4.81
CA PHE A 19 -3.14 10.72 5.22
C PHE A 19 -4.06 11.35 4.17
N LEU A 20 -3.84 11.06 2.89
CA LEU A 20 -4.62 11.61 1.77
C LEU A 20 -5.84 10.75 1.43
N GLU A 21 -5.90 9.53 1.95
CA GLU A 21 -7.10 8.72 1.95
C GLU A 21 -8.20 9.41 2.79
N TYR A 22 -9.42 9.47 2.26
CA TYR A 22 -10.49 10.25 2.86
C TYR A 22 -11.30 9.39 3.84
N GLN A 23 -11.02 9.49 5.15
CA GLN A 23 -11.81 8.84 6.22
C GLN A 23 -12.10 7.34 6.02
N GLY A 24 -11.15 6.57 5.49
CA GLY A 24 -11.30 5.14 5.20
C GLY A 24 -11.87 4.84 3.81
N PHE A 25 -12.18 5.84 2.98
CA PHE A 25 -12.89 5.68 1.70
C PHE A 25 -12.16 4.72 0.75
N SER A 26 -10.83 4.87 0.63
CA SER A 26 -10.02 4.04 -0.27
C SER A 26 -9.47 2.78 0.40
N GLY A 27 -9.64 2.64 1.71
CA GLY A 27 -9.21 1.46 2.46
C GLY A 27 -7.69 1.29 2.60
N VAL A 28 -6.91 2.38 2.48
CA VAL A 28 -5.45 2.32 2.71
C VAL A 28 -5.19 1.91 4.17
N PRO A 29 -4.44 0.83 4.44
CA PRO A 29 -4.19 0.42 5.81
C PRO A 29 -3.42 1.49 6.60
N PRO A 30 -3.67 1.60 7.92
CA PRO A 30 -2.93 2.51 8.79
C PRO A 30 -1.43 2.41 8.58
N THR A 31 -0.81 3.54 8.25
CA THR A 31 0.62 3.62 7.93
C THR A 31 1.25 4.70 8.79
N ALA A 32 2.39 4.40 9.41
CA ALA A 32 3.11 5.32 10.28
C ALA A 32 4.57 5.42 9.85
N LEU A 33 5.20 6.57 10.08
CA LEU A 33 6.67 6.68 10.02
C LEU A 33 7.24 6.28 11.37
N VAL A 34 8.14 5.32 11.38
CA VAL A 34 8.71 4.73 12.60
C VAL A 34 10.23 4.72 12.55
N SER A 35 10.85 4.74 13.73
CA SER A 35 12.27 4.45 13.90
C SER A 35 12.40 3.04 14.48
N ILE A 36 13.04 2.14 13.75
CA ILE A 36 13.20 0.74 14.14
C ILE A 36 14.66 0.49 14.49
N SER A 37 14.91 -0.09 15.66
CA SER A 37 16.24 -0.52 16.12
C SER A 37 16.22 -2.01 16.47
N HIS A 38 17.39 -2.59 16.75
CA HIS A 38 17.54 -3.99 17.16
C HIS A 38 17.06 -5.05 16.15
N VAL A 39 16.95 -4.69 14.86
CA VAL A 39 16.70 -5.59 13.74
C VAL A 39 17.97 -5.70 12.91
N PRO A 40 18.38 -6.88 12.41
CA PRO A 40 19.55 -7.06 11.56
C PRO A 40 19.29 -6.46 10.17
N PHE A 41 19.27 -5.13 10.09
CA PHE A 41 19.15 -4.43 8.85
C PHE A 41 20.45 -4.51 8.04
N HIS A 42 20.33 -4.53 6.72
CA HIS A 42 21.48 -4.34 5.84
C HIS A 42 22.03 -2.92 6.06
N VAL A 43 23.16 -2.82 6.75
CA VAL A 43 23.89 -1.58 7.00
C VAL A 43 25.19 -1.66 6.20
N ASN A 44 25.49 -0.61 5.44
CA ASN A 44 26.83 -0.46 4.90
C ASN A 44 27.74 -0.21 6.09
N ASP A 45 28.71 -1.11 6.27
CA ASP A 45 29.54 -1.26 7.47
C ASP A 45 30.28 0.05 7.80
N ALA A 46 29.66 0.90 8.63
CA ALA A 46 30.21 2.18 9.07
C ALA A 46 29.59 2.59 10.41
N PHE A 47 30.24 2.16 11.50
CA PHE A 47 30.35 2.90 12.77
C PHE A 47 29.11 3.65 13.28
N SER A 48 27.97 2.97 13.48
CA SER A 48 26.90 3.53 14.32
C SER A 48 26.64 2.60 15.50
N SER A 49 26.82 3.14 16.70
CA SER A 49 26.78 2.41 17.98
C SER A 49 25.40 1.85 18.34
N MET A 50 24.38 2.10 17.51
CA MET A 50 23.05 1.46 17.50
C MET A 50 22.38 1.82 16.17
N PRO A 51 22.42 0.96 15.13
CA PRO A 51 21.80 1.31 13.85
C PRO A 51 20.27 1.24 13.99
N TYR A 52 19.63 2.40 14.04
CA TYR A 52 18.19 2.51 13.80
C TYR A 52 17.93 2.94 12.36
N LYS A 53 16.80 2.51 11.80
CA LYS A 53 16.33 2.93 10.49
C LYS A 53 14.98 3.60 10.60
N VAL A 54 14.83 4.73 9.92
CA VAL A 54 13.55 5.41 9.75
C VAL A 54 12.87 4.87 8.48
N SER A 55 11.64 4.40 8.61
CA SER A 55 10.87 3.81 7.50
C SER A 55 9.38 3.94 7.74
N SER A 56 8.58 3.75 6.69
CA SER A 56 7.14 3.49 6.84
C SER A 56 6.92 2.10 7.43
N LEU A 57 5.91 1.99 8.29
CA LEU A 57 5.37 0.75 8.79
C LEU A 57 3.86 0.79 8.58
N GLN A 58 3.38 -0.10 7.71
CA GLN A 58 1.97 -0.25 7.40
C GLN A 58 1.40 -1.43 8.18
N ARG A 59 0.16 -1.29 8.65
CA ARG A 59 -0.57 -2.36 9.32
C ARG A 59 -0.68 -3.56 8.37
N PHE A 60 -0.23 -4.72 8.85
CA PHE A 60 -0.43 -5.97 8.14
C PHE A 60 -1.93 -6.31 8.05
N MET A 61 -2.36 -6.67 6.85
CA MET A 61 -3.73 -7.09 6.54
C MET A 61 -3.70 -8.57 6.14
N CYS A 62 -4.30 -9.43 6.96
CA CYS A 62 -4.42 -10.86 6.64
C CYS A 62 -5.48 -11.01 5.54
N LEU A 63 -5.02 -11.30 4.33
CA LEU A 63 -5.81 -11.35 3.10
C LEU A 63 -5.42 -12.61 2.32
N ASP A 64 -6.33 -13.10 1.49
CA ASP A 64 -6.22 -14.45 0.93
C ASP A 64 -5.24 -14.49 -0.25
N PHE A 65 -5.33 -13.51 -1.14
CA PHE A 65 -4.56 -13.41 -2.38
C PHE A 65 -4.58 -11.96 -2.92
N ASP A 66 -3.81 -11.69 -3.98
CA ASP A 66 -3.86 -10.42 -4.69
C ASP A 66 -4.83 -10.44 -5.87
N ALA A 67 -5.19 -9.25 -6.38
CA ALA A 67 -6.20 -9.12 -7.43
C ALA A 67 -5.82 -9.80 -8.76
N GLY A 68 -4.56 -10.20 -8.95
CA GLY A 68 -4.09 -10.91 -10.14
C GLY A 68 -4.62 -12.33 -10.26
N GLU A 69 -5.08 -12.93 -9.15
CA GLU A 69 -5.73 -14.25 -9.15
C GLU A 69 -7.20 -14.20 -9.60
N LEU A 70 -7.80 -13.00 -9.69
CA LEU A 70 -9.18 -12.80 -10.11
C LEU A 70 -9.30 -12.00 -11.40
N GLY A 71 -10.38 -12.26 -12.13
CA GLY A 71 -10.75 -11.45 -13.28
C GLY A 71 -11.37 -10.11 -12.86
N PRO A 72 -11.29 -9.06 -13.70
CA PRO A 72 -11.90 -7.75 -13.40
C PRO A 72 -13.39 -7.81 -13.04
N GLY A 73 -14.14 -8.78 -13.59
CA GLY A 73 -15.57 -8.99 -13.30
C GLY A 73 -15.87 -9.54 -11.90
N SER A 74 -14.85 -9.90 -11.11
CA SER A 74 -15.01 -10.38 -9.74
C SER A 74 -15.10 -9.27 -8.70
N PHE A 75 -14.80 -8.02 -9.08
CA PHE A 75 -14.78 -6.87 -8.19
C PHE A 75 -16.00 -5.97 -8.39
N THR A 76 -16.47 -5.34 -7.31
CA THR A 76 -17.57 -4.38 -7.41
C THR A 76 -17.04 -3.01 -7.76
N VAL A 77 -17.89 -2.20 -8.39
CA VAL A 77 -17.64 -0.77 -8.59
C VAL A 77 -17.30 -0.07 -7.26
N ALA A 78 -17.99 -0.46 -6.18
CA ALA A 78 -17.79 0.12 -4.85
C ALA A 78 -16.41 -0.22 -4.25
N SER A 79 -15.79 -1.36 -4.60
CA SER A 79 -14.44 -1.68 -4.12
C SER A 79 -13.34 -1.11 -5.00
N VAL A 80 -13.56 -0.98 -6.31
CA VAL A 80 -12.53 -0.52 -7.26
C VAL A 80 -12.44 1.00 -7.34
N HIS A 81 -13.58 1.70 -7.40
CA HIS A 81 -13.61 3.15 -7.63
C HIS A 81 -12.87 3.96 -6.56
N PRO A 82 -13.00 3.67 -5.26
CA PRO A 82 -12.29 4.44 -4.24
C PRO A 82 -10.76 4.37 -4.38
N ILE A 83 -10.23 3.23 -4.80
CA ILE A 83 -8.80 3.03 -5.05
C ILE A 83 -8.39 3.85 -6.28
N GLY A 84 -9.12 3.74 -7.38
CA GLY A 84 -8.84 4.48 -8.60
C GLY A 84 -8.89 6.00 -8.41
N ILE A 85 -9.85 6.50 -7.61
CA ILE A 85 -9.94 7.93 -7.27
C ILE A 85 -8.71 8.37 -6.49
N LEU A 86 -8.25 7.59 -5.51
CA LEU A 86 -7.02 7.91 -4.77
C LEU A 86 -5.82 7.92 -5.72
N ASP A 87 -5.65 6.87 -6.52
CA ASP A 87 -4.51 6.73 -7.44
C ASP A 87 -4.44 7.89 -8.45
N VAL A 88 -5.58 8.37 -8.96
CA VAL A 88 -5.63 9.58 -9.81
C VAL A 88 -5.23 10.82 -9.02
N ARG A 89 -5.73 11.00 -7.80
CA ARG A 89 -5.45 12.18 -6.97
C ARG A 89 -3.97 12.27 -6.57
N VAL A 90 -3.34 11.13 -6.28
CA VAL A 90 -1.92 11.08 -5.88
C VAL A 90 -0.99 10.79 -7.05
N LEU A 91 -1.53 10.62 -8.26
CA LEU A 91 -0.79 10.21 -9.46
C LEU A 91 0.10 8.98 -9.17
N ASN A 92 -0.51 7.91 -8.68
CA ASN A 92 0.20 6.66 -8.40
C ASN A 92 0.75 6.07 -9.70
N LEU A 93 2.07 6.00 -9.83
CA LEU A 93 2.71 5.56 -11.06
C LEU A 93 2.82 4.03 -11.14
N ASP A 94 2.53 3.29 -10.07
CA ASP A 94 2.80 1.83 -9.97
C ASP A 94 1.62 1.00 -9.47
N ARG A 95 0.37 1.46 -9.68
CA ARG A 95 -0.79 0.61 -9.38
C ARG A 95 -0.84 -0.57 -10.36
N HIS A 96 -0.80 -1.78 -9.81
CA HIS A 96 -1.05 -3.02 -10.54
C HIS A 96 -1.81 -4.03 -9.67
N ALA A 97 -2.19 -5.18 -10.25
CA ALA A 97 -2.99 -6.21 -9.57
C ALA A 97 -2.34 -6.74 -8.27
N GLY A 98 -1.02 -6.95 -8.27
CA GLY A 98 -0.27 -7.32 -7.06
C GLY A 98 -0.26 -6.29 -5.92
N ASN A 99 -0.66 -5.03 -6.18
CA ASN A 99 -0.75 -3.99 -5.15
C ASN A 99 -2.19 -3.82 -4.62
N MET A 100 -3.09 -4.72 -5.00
CA MET A 100 -4.48 -4.77 -4.55
C MET A 100 -4.71 -6.11 -3.90
N LEU A 101 -4.77 -6.12 -2.57
CA LEU A 101 -5.02 -7.34 -1.82
C LEU A 101 -6.53 -7.61 -1.76
N VAL A 102 -6.91 -8.88 -1.77
CA VAL A 102 -8.30 -9.32 -1.79
C VAL A 102 -8.66 -10.05 -0.51
N LYS A 103 -9.78 -9.63 0.11
CA LYS A 103 -10.42 -10.37 1.20
C LYS A 103 -11.64 -11.09 0.69
N ARG A 104 -11.71 -12.41 0.87
CA ARG A 104 -12.95 -13.14 0.60
C ARG A 104 -13.88 -13.03 1.81
N CYS A 105 -15.07 -12.48 1.61
CA CYS A 105 -16.12 -12.55 2.64
C CYS A 105 -16.65 -13.98 2.73
N GLU A 106 -16.37 -14.67 3.85
CA GLU A 106 -16.75 -16.07 4.07
C GLU A 106 -18.26 -16.33 4.02
N GLN A 107 -19.08 -15.28 4.17
CA GLN A 107 -20.54 -15.41 4.27
C GLN A 107 -21.27 -15.41 2.93
N ASP A 108 -20.64 -15.02 1.82
CA ASP A 108 -21.32 -14.93 0.51
C ASP A 108 -20.53 -15.65 -0.59
N LYS A 109 -21.08 -16.79 -1.04
CA LYS A 109 -20.61 -17.55 -2.22
C LYS A 109 -21.02 -16.90 -3.55
N GLY A 110 -21.57 -15.68 -3.53
CA GLY A 110 -21.97 -14.92 -4.70
C GLY A 110 -20.80 -14.16 -5.35
N VAL A 111 -20.91 -13.90 -6.65
CA VAL A 111 -20.00 -13.01 -7.38
C VAL A 111 -20.17 -11.59 -6.83
N GLY A 112 -19.08 -10.91 -6.48
CA GLY A 112 -19.10 -9.49 -6.08
C GLY A 112 -18.96 -9.19 -4.58
N THR A 113 -18.39 -10.08 -3.76
CA THR A 113 -18.21 -9.86 -2.31
C THR A 113 -16.75 -9.72 -1.86
N ALA A 114 -15.83 -9.58 -2.82
CA ALA A 114 -14.41 -9.39 -2.55
C ALA A 114 -14.12 -7.94 -2.16
N GLU A 115 -13.64 -7.72 -0.93
CA GLU A 115 -13.13 -6.41 -0.50
C GLU A 115 -11.69 -6.24 -1.00
N LEU A 116 -11.38 -5.04 -1.51
CA LEU A 116 -10.06 -4.68 -1.99
C LEU A 116 -9.35 -3.78 -0.98
N VAL A 117 -8.07 -4.04 -0.78
CA VAL A 117 -7.20 -3.23 0.07
C VAL A 117 -5.99 -2.78 -0.76
N PRO A 118 -5.84 -1.48 -1.05
CA PRO A 118 -4.68 -0.99 -1.76
C PRO A 118 -3.47 -0.93 -0.82
N ILE A 119 -2.34 -1.43 -1.31
CA ILE A 119 -1.04 -1.32 -0.65
C ILE A 119 -0.02 -0.70 -1.62
N ASP A 120 1.21 -0.51 -1.14
CA ASP A 120 2.38 -0.11 -1.93
C ASP A 120 2.15 1.19 -2.72
N HIS A 121 2.19 2.31 -1.99
CA HIS A 121 2.01 3.65 -2.54
C HIS A 121 3.33 4.42 -2.68
N GLY A 122 4.46 3.74 -2.53
CA GLY A 122 5.80 4.34 -2.52
C GLY A 122 6.18 5.11 -3.78
N LEU A 123 5.44 4.91 -4.89
CA LEU A 123 5.65 5.54 -6.20
C LEU A 123 4.49 6.46 -6.62
N CYS A 124 3.82 7.10 -5.65
CA CYS A 124 2.90 8.20 -5.87
C CYS A 124 3.55 9.58 -5.66
N LEU A 125 2.84 10.66 -5.96
CA LEU A 125 3.27 12.05 -5.77
C LEU A 125 4.65 12.34 -6.39
N PRO A 126 4.77 12.26 -7.73
CA PRO A 126 5.96 12.73 -8.44
C PRO A 126 6.18 14.24 -8.30
#